data_AF-A0A958G6L0-F1
#
_entry.id   AF-A0A958G6L0-F1
#
_cell.length_a   1.000
_cell.length_b   1.000
_cell.length_c   1.000
_cell.angle_alpha   90.00
_cell.angle_beta   90.00
_cell.angle_gamma   90.00
#
_symmetry.space_group_name_H-M   'P 1'
#
loop_
_entity.id
_entity.type
_entity.pdbx_description
1 polymer ?
#
loop_
_entity_poly.entity_id
_entity_poly.type
_entity_poly.pdbx_seq_one_letter_code
_entity_poly.pdbx_strand_id
1 'polypeptide(L)'
;MVSESHMFIFLNACLINNFVLSSFLGICPFLGVSGKIDTAARMGGAVSFVMFVASLCAYGIHNALVAINAPYLQLISYIVVIASTVQLVEMIIKKFSPALFRALGIFLPLITTNCAILGLALFQTN
;
A
#
# COMPACT_ATOMS: atom_id res chain seq x y z
N MET A 1 8.97 4.65 -32.67
CA MET A 1 8.64 3.33 -33.28
C MET A 1 9.34 2.26 -32.46
N VAL A 2 8.61 1.50 -31.64
CA VAL A 2 8.92 0.07 -31.49
C VAL A 2 7.57 -0.65 -31.53
N SER A 3 7.37 -1.39 -32.61
CA SER A 3 6.24 -2.29 -32.80
C SER A 3 6.50 -3.57 -32.01
N GLU A 4 6.26 -3.58 -30.70
CA GLU A 4 6.41 -4.81 -29.93
C GLU A 4 5.04 -5.40 -29.60
N SER A 5 4.87 -6.65 -30.02
CA SER A 5 3.80 -7.57 -29.63
C SER A 5 3.23 -7.30 -28.22
N HIS A 6 1.91 -7.48 -28.04
CA HIS A 6 1.27 -7.41 -26.71
C HIS A 6 2.03 -8.22 -25.64
N MET A 7 2.73 -9.27 -26.06
CA MET A 7 3.60 -10.11 -25.24
C MET A 7 4.81 -9.36 -24.64
N PHE A 8 5.45 -8.45 -25.37
CA PHE A 8 6.58 -7.66 -24.86
C PHE A 8 6.13 -6.58 -23.87
N ILE A 9 4.98 -5.95 -24.11
CA ILE A 9 4.37 -5.00 -23.15
C ILE A 9 4.01 -5.74 -21.86
N PHE A 10 3.45 -6.95 -21.98
CA PHE A 10 3.13 -7.81 -20.83
C PHE A 10 4.40 -8.23 -20.07
N LEU A 11 5.45 -8.63 -20.78
CA LEU A 11 6.73 -9.04 -20.18
C LEU A 11 7.43 -7.85 -19.49
N ASN A 12 7.37 -6.66 -20.09
CA ASN A 12 7.93 -5.43 -19.52
C ASN A 12 7.18 -5.02 -18.25
N ALA A 13 5.84 -5.07 -18.26
CA ALA A 13 5.02 -4.77 -17.10
C ALA A 13 5.19 -5.78 -15.96
N CYS A 14 5.27 -7.08 -16.27
CA CYS A 14 5.41 -8.13 -15.25
C CYS A 14 6.81 -8.23 -14.64
N LEU A 15 7.88 -7.93 -15.39
CA LEU A 15 9.26 -8.19 -14.96
C LEU A 15 10.12 -6.93 -14.75
N ILE A 16 10.07 -5.98 -15.68
CA ILE A 16 10.97 -4.81 -15.67
C ILE A 16 10.41 -3.65 -14.83
N ASN A 17 9.10 -3.38 -14.93
CA ASN A 17 8.42 -2.28 -14.24
C ASN A 17 7.57 -2.74 -13.03
N ASN A 18 7.76 -3.97 -12.55
CA ASN A 18 6.97 -4.49 -11.46
C ASN A 18 7.48 -3.96 -10.11
N PHE A 19 6.61 -3.26 -9.38
CA PHE A 19 6.88 -2.70 -8.05
C PHE A 19 7.51 -3.71 -7.07
N VAL A 20 7.14 -4.99 -7.17
CA VAL A 20 7.60 -6.04 -6.26
C VAL A 20 8.98 -6.60 -6.65
N LEU A 21 9.27 -6.75 -7.95
CA LEU A 21 10.52 -7.37 -8.43
C LEU A 21 11.64 -6.35 -8.71
N SER A 22 11.31 -5.14 -9.14
CA SER A 22 12.31 -4.13 -9.57
C SER A 22 12.57 -3.09 -8.48
N SER A 23 11.55 -2.67 -7.74
CA SER A 23 11.66 -1.67 -6.67
C SER A 23 11.76 -2.26 -5.25
N PHE A 24 11.63 -3.59 -5.09
CA PHE A 24 11.69 -4.30 -3.80
C PHE A 24 10.74 -3.75 -2.72
N LEU A 25 9.58 -3.18 -3.11
CA LEU A 25 8.59 -2.62 -2.18
C LEU A 25 7.53 -3.66 -1.80
N GLY A 26 7.17 -3.75 -0.50
CA GLY A 26 6.05 -4.57 -0.02
C GLY A 26 6.36 -6.04 0.29
N ILE A 27 7.64 -6.39 0.50
CA ILE A 27 8.09 -7.77 0.74
C ILE A 27 7.67 -8.31 2.12
N CYS A 28 7.54 -7.43 3.13
CA CYS A 28 7.22 -7.82 4.50
C CYS A 28 5.89 -8.62 4.63
N PRO A 29 4.74 -8.12 4.12
CA PRO A 29 3.49 -8.90 4.15
C PRO A 29 3.49 -10.08 3.17
N PHE A 30 4.26 -10.00 2.09
CA PHE A 30 4.37 -11.07 1.10
C PHE A 30 4.97 -12.34 1.72
N LEU A 31 6.10 -12.22 2.43
CA LEU A 31 6.73 -13.37 3.09
C LEU A 31 5.87 -13.97 4.20
N GLY A 32 5.08 -13.14 4.91
CA GLY A 32 4.25 -13.60 6.02
C GLY A 32 2.96 -14.33 5.64
N VAL A 33 2.37 -14.01 4.48
CA VAL A 33 1.00 -14.45 4.12
C VAL A 33 0.96 -15.43 2.95
N SER A 34 2.09 -15.67 2.27
CA SER A 34 2.16 -16.55 1.08
C SER A 34 1.76 -18.01 1.30
N GLY A 35 1.67 -18.49 2.54
CA GLY A 35 1.34 -19.90 2.84
C GLY A 35 -0.11 -20.31 2.54
N LYS A 36 -1.06 -19.37 2.42
CA LYS A 36 -2.48 -19.67 2.12
C LYS A 36 -3.08 -18.61 1.20
N ILE A 37 -3.59 -19.06 0.04
CA ILE A 37 -4.17 -18.19 -0.99
C ILE A 37 -5.37 -17.40 -0.43
N ASP A 38 -6.22 -18.04 0.39
CA ASP A 38 -7.37 -17.38 1.01
C ASP A 38 -6.97 -16.20 1.91
N THR A 39 -5.87 -16.31 2.65
CA THR A 39 -5.38 -15.21 3.49
C THR A 39 -4.71 -14.14 2.65
N ALA A 40 -3.95 -14.54 1.62
CA ALA A 40 -3.26 -13.62 0.71
C ALA A 40 -4.24 -12.73 -0.08
N ALA A 41 -5.33 -13.31 -0.60
CA ALA A 41 -6.36 -12.56 -1.32
C ALA A 41 -7.03 -11.50 -0.42
N ARG A 42 -7.34 -11.86 0.82
CA ARG A 42 -8.00 -10.96 1.78
C ARG A 42 -7.07 -9.86 2.26
N MET A 43 -5.79 -10.18 2.47
CA MET A 43 -4.75 -9.20 2.81
C MET A 43 -4.51 -8.23 1.64
N GLY A 44 -4.39 -8.73 0.40
CA GLY A 44 -4.22 -7.90 -0.79
C GLY A 44 -5.40 -6.95 -1.03
N GLY A 45 -6.63 -7.42 -0.81
CA GLY A 45 -7.82 -6.57 -0.87
C GLY A 45 -7.80 -5.44 0.18
N ALA A 46 -7.42 -5.76 1.42
CA ALA A 46 -7.29 -4.76 2.48
C ALA A 46 -6.21 -3.72 2.18
N VAL A 47 -5.02 -4.16 1.72
CA VAL A 47 -3.92 -3.26 1.35
C VAL A 47 -4.31 -2.36 0.18
N SER A 48 -4.99 -2.88 -0.84
CA SER A 48 -5.44 -2.08 -2.00
C SER A 48 -6.42 -0.98 -1.59
N PHE A 49 -7.34 -1.29 -0.67
CA PHE A 49 -8.27 -0.31 -0.12
C PHE A 49 -7.55 0.78 0.68
N VAL A 50 -6.64 0.41 1.59
CA VAL A 50 -5.85 1.37 2.37
C VAL A 50 -5.00 2.23 1.45
N MET A 51 -4.38 1.64 0.43
CA MET A 51 -3.54 2.34 -0.54
C MET A 51 -4.33 3.39 -1.33
N PHE A 52 -5.55 3.06 -1.76
CA PHE A 52 -6.43 4.01 -2.44
C PHE A 52 -6.80 5.20 -1.55
N VAL A 53 -7.23 4.94 -0.31
CA VAL A 53 -7.62 6.00 0.64
C VAL A 53 -6.41 6.85 1.02
N ALA A 54 -5.26 6.23 1.28
CA ALA A 54 -4.03 6.92 1.63
C ALA A 54 -3.54 7.82 0.48
N SER A 55 -3.61 7.36 -0.76
CA SER A 55 -3.27 8.14 -1.97
C SER A 55 -4.13 9.40 -2.11
N LEU A 56 -5.45 9.28 -1.90
CA LEU A 56 -6.37 10.41 -1.94
C LEU A 56 -6.04 11.45 -0.86
N CYS A 57 -5.82 11.00 0.37
CA CYS A 57 -5.49 11.85 1.50
C CYS A 57 -4.10 12.50 1.36
N ALA A 58 -3.11 11.76 0.85
CA ALA A 58 -1.75 12.25 0.64
C ALA A 58 -1.72 13.41 -0.36
N TYR A 59 -2.52 13.35 -1.44
CA TYR A 59 -2.67 14.46 -2.38
C TYR A 59 -3.19 15.73 -1.71
N GLY A 60 -4.24 15.60 -0.89
CA GLY A 60 -4.82 16.73 -0.15
C GLY A 60 -3.83 17.36 0.83
N ILE A 61 -3.07 16.53 1.55
CA ILE A 61 -2.07 16.99 2.51
C ILE A 61 -0.89 17.63 1.83
N HIS A 62 -0.43 17.11 0.70
CA HIS A 62 0.66 17.71 -0.05
C HIS A 62 0.35 19.16 -0.46
N ASN A 63 -0.83 19.39 -1.03
CA ASN A 63 -1.26 20.73 -1.42
C ASN A 63 -1.29 21.70 -0.23
N ALA A 64 -1.74 21.24 0.94
CA ALA A 64 -1.72 22.03 2.17
C ALA A 64 -0.29 22.30 2.69
N LEU A 65 0.61 21.33 2.56
CA LEU A 65 1.98 21.44 3.05
C LEU A 65 2.88 22.34 2.17
N VAL A 66 2.63 22.36 0.85
CA VAL A 66 3.28 23.29 -0.09
C VAL A 66 2.91 24.74 0.25
N ALA A 67 1.66 25.01 0.64
CA ALA A 67 1.23 26.34 1.07
C ALA A 67 1.93 26.82 2.36
N ILE A 68 2.28 25.90 3.25
CA ILE A 68 2.96 26.17 4.53
C ILE A 68 4.50 26.17 4.40
N ASN A 69 5.05 25.81 3.24
CA ASN A 69 6.49 25.81 2.95
C ASN A 69 7.33 24.87 3.86
N ALA A 70 6.74 23.76 4.32
CA ALA A 70 7.38 22.80 5.23
C ALA A 70 7.51 21.39 4.63
N PRO A 71 8.38 21.18 3.62
CA PRO A 71 8.51 19.90 2.93
C PRO A 71 9.06 18.75 3.80
N TYR A 72 9.77 19.07 4.88
CA TYR A 72 10.37 18.10 5.80
C TYR A 72 9.34 17.33 6.65
N LEU A 73 8.10 17.82 6.76
CA LEU A 73 7.02 17.15 7.52
C LEU A 73 6.23 16.12 6.70
N GLN A 74 6.50 15.97 5.40
CA GLN A 74 5.73 15.11 4.51
C GLN A 74 5.72 13.64 4.97
N LEU A 75 6.90 13.10 5.28
CA LEU A 75 7.05 11.69 5.63
C LEU A 75 6.24 11.31 6.88
N ILE A 76 6.34 12.13 7.94
CA ILE A 76 5.63 11.93 9.21
C ILE A 76 4.12 12.06 8.99
N SER A 77 3.70 13.04 8.20
CA SER A 77 2.28 13.27 7.88
C SER A 77 1.68 12.06 7.15
N TYR A 78 2.38 11.48 6.18
CA TYR A 78 1.91 10.29 5.46
C TYR A 78 1.80 9.08 6.38
N ILE A 79 2.75 8.85 7.28
CA ILE A 79 2.68 7.74 8.24
C ILE A 79 1.45 7.88 9.15
N VAL A 80 1.13 9.08 9.63
CA VAL A 80 -0.05 9.34 10.49
C VAL A 80 -1.36 9.06 9.74
N VAL A 81 -1.44 9.44 8.47
CA VAL A 81 -2.62 9.19 7.62
C VAL A 81 -2.80 7.70 7.35
N ILE A 82 -1.72 6.99 7.05
CA ILE A 82 -1.77 5.54 6.84
C ILE A 82 -2.18 4.86 8.15
N ALA A 83 -1.58 5.24 9.29
CA ALA A 83 -1.90 4.67 10.59
C ALA A 83 -3.37 4.85 10.96
N SER A 84 -3.92 6.07 10.84
CA SER A 84 -5.33 6.34 11.13
C SER A 84 -6.29 5.57 10.21
N THR A 85 -5.95 5.44 8.93
CA THR A 85 -6.74 4.65 7.96
C THR A 85 -6.73 3.16 8.29
N VAL A 86 -5.57 2.60 8.64
CA VAL A 86 -5.46 1.18 9.02
C VAL A 86 -6.18 0.91 10.34
N GLN A 87 -6.12 1.84 11.29
CA GLN A 87 -6.86 1.73 12.55
C GLN A 87 -8.37 1.62 12.30
N LEU A 88 -8.89 2.38 11.34
CA LEU A 88 -10.30 2.29 10.94
C LEU A 88 -10.61 0.91 10.33
N VAL A 89 -9.74 0.40 9.46
CA VAL A 89 -9.88 -0.93 8.86
C VAL A 89 -9.84 -2.03 9.91
N GLU A 90 -8.99 -1.91 10.94
CA GLU A 90 -8.95 -2.86 12.06
C GLU A 90 -10.30 -2.99 12.75
N MET A 91 -10.93 -1.85 13.06
CA MET A 91 -12.24 -1.82 13.70
C MET A 91 -13.32 -2.45 12.81
N ILE A 92 -13.27 -2.21 11.49
CA ILE A 92 -14.21 -2.78 10.52
C ILE A 92 -14.06 -4.30 10.44
N ILE A 93 -12.83 -4.81 10.31
CA ILE A 93 -12.56 -6.25 10.19
C ILE A 93 -12.99 -6.99 11.45
N LYS A 94 -12.72 -6.43 12.63
CA LYS A 94 -13.14 -7.01 13.92
C LYS A 94 -14.66 -7.15 14.04
N LYS A 95 -15.41 -6.24 13.43
CA LYS A 95 -16.88 -6.24 13.45
C LYS A 95 -17.53 -7.13 12.38
N PHE A 96 -16.97 -7.19 11.17
CA PHE A 96 -17.57 -7.96 10.08
C PHE A 96 -17.20 -9.45 10.08
N SER A 97 -15.97 -9.82 10.43
CA SER A 97 -15.55 -11.23 10.35
C SER A 97 -14.51 -11.58 11.42
N PRO A 98 -14.91 -12.18 12.56
CA PRO A 98 -13.98 -12.61 13.60
C PRO A 98 -13.05 -13.75 13.14
N ALA A 99 -13.46 -14.52 12.13
CA ALA A 99 -12.60 -15.54 11.51
C ALA A 99 -11.39 -14.91 10.78
N LEU A 100 -11.60 -13.78 10.11
CA LEU A 100 -10.51 -13.07 9.41
C LEU A 100 -9.58 -12.38 10.40
N PHE A 101 -10.11 -11.78 11.47
CA PHE A 101 -9.32 -11.15 12.52
C PHE A 101 -8.38 -12.16 13.23
N ARG A 102 -8.82 -13.40 13.46
CA ARG A 102 -7.97 -14.45 14.05
C ARG A 102 -6.79 -14.86 13.17
N ALA A 103 -6.94 -14.80 11.84
CA ALA A 103 -5.88 -15.15 10.90
C ALA A 103 -4.94 -13.97 10.60
N LEU A 104 -5.46 -12.73 10.63
CA LEU A 104 -4.77 -11.55 10.12
C LEU A 104 -4.39 -10.52 11.20
N GLY A 105 -4.84 -10.69 12.45
CA GLY A 105 -4.67 -9.67 13.50
C GLY A 105 -3.23 -9.26 13.76
N ILE A 106 -2.26 -10.18 13.63
CA ILE A 106 -0.82 -9.88 13.82
C ILE A 106 -0.25 -9.15 12.59
N PHE A 107 -0.85 -9.31 11.41
CA PHE A 107 -0.40 -8.71 10.16
C PHE A 107 -1.01 -7.32 9.91
N LEU A 108 -2.03 -6.91 10.66
CA LEU A 108 -2.63 -5.58 10.54
C LEU A 108 -1.64 -4.43 10.79
N PRO A 109 -0.80 -4.45 11.85
CA PRO A 109 0.27 -3.48 12.04
C PRO A 109 1.34 -3.49 10.93
N LEU A 110 1.44 -4.59 10.16
CA LEU A 110 2.35 -4.68 9.04
C LEU A 110 1.84 -3.91 7.80
N ILE A 111 0.56 -3.55 7.77
CA ILE A 111 -0.02 -2.71 6.70
C ILE A 111 0.47 -1.27 6.86
N THR A 112 0.54 -0.74 8.09
CA THR A 112 0.97 0.66 8.32
C THR A 112 2.43 0.89 7.96
N THR A 113 3.25 -0.15 8.09
CA THR A 113 4.68 -0.16 7.75
C THR A 113 4.96 -0.73 6.37
N ASN A 114 3.93 -0.90 5.53
CA ASN A 114 4.11 -1.41 4.18
C ASN A 114 4.79 -0.35 3.30
N CYS A 115 6.02 -0.66 2.89
CA CYS A 115 6.85 0.21 2.05
C CYS A 115 6.19 0.55 0.70
N ALA A 116 5.33 -0.33 0.17
CA ALA A 116 4.60 -0.06 -1.07
C ALA A 116 3.63 1.12 -0.94
N ILE A 117 2.94 1.22 0.20
CA ILE A 117 1.97 2.28 0.47
C ILE A 117 2.68 3.62 0.66
N LEU A 118 3.76 3.62 1.44
CA LEU A 118 4.57 4.82 1.66
C LEU A 118 5.25 5.29 0.36
N GLY A 119 5.81 4.37 -0.42
CA GLY A 119 6.44 4.68 -1.70
C GLY A 119 5.47 5.27 -2.71
N LEU A 120 4.24 4.75 -2.79
CA LEU A 120 3.21 5.29 -3.67
C LEU A 120 2.82 6.73 -3.30
N ALA A 121 2.67 7.03 -2.00
CA ALA A 121 2.39 8.38 -1.54
C ALA A 121 3.52 9.37 -1.86
N LEU A 122 4.78 8.92 -1.77
CA LEU A 122 5.94 9.73 -2.14
C LEU A 122 6.04 9.95 -3.66
N PHE A 123 5.93 8.90 -4.47
CA PHE A 123 6.00 9.00 -5.94
C PHE A 123 4.87 9.83 -6.56
N GLN A 124 3.70 9.84 -5.94
CA GLN A 124 2.59 10.69 -6.38
C GLN A 124 2.87 12.18 -6.18
N THR A 125 3.78 12.50 -5.28
CA THR A 125 3.92 13.84 -4.68
C THR A 125 5.25 14.53 -5.05
N ASN A 126 6.17 13.81 -5.66
CA ASN A 126 7.51 14.30 -6.01
C ASN A 126 7.74 14.19 -7.52
#